data_AF-A0A0L6W0P8-F1
#
_entry.id   AF-A0A0L6W0P8-F1
#
_cell.length_a   1.000
_cell.length_b   1.000
_cell.length_c   1.000
_cell.angle_alpha   90.00
_cell.angle_beta   90.00
_cell.angle_gamma   90.00
#
_symmetry.space_group_name_H-M   'P 1'
#
loop_
_entity.id
_entity.type
_entity.pdbx_description
1 polymer ?
#
loop_
_entity_poly.entity_id
_entity_poly.type
_entity_poly.pdbx_seq_one_letter_code
_entity_poly.pdbx_strand_id
1 'polypeptide(L)'
;MISIIPALFIFFWVIMAGSLLLDRKKSTVRRQLNLVHYFGYSQVSDQAKDAGWNITTKEFLAIVLFAIGIGLVLALIFKNPLIIVAGVVAGYYLPRFIVQRYKKRERMTLMVAIPDFARILIAHLVDHHSIVKAFEMTQKDCFEPMKTLAQEFVKDVGVGIGVQLALENLKVKVSYRKFNTFIETLLLAHQEGYSTEALAAMKKAVESIESDIKAIEALQITTRKKKRELFSVVIASWLFPVVLSFMNTDNTNIFLDTFSGKVLIFLYIISTMVVLIKGEDYLSLKLEEL
;
A
#
# COMPACT_ATOMS: atom_id res chain seq x y z
N MET A 1 -11.09 36.59 -18.28
CA MET A 1 -10.83 35.24 -18.85
C MET A 1 -9.40 34.84 -18.52
N ILE A 2 -9.18 34.14 -17.41
CA ILE A 2 -7.90 33.45 -17.18
C ILE A 2 -7.96 32.20 -18.04
N SER A 3 -7.11 32.14 -19.06
CA SER A 3 -7.07 31.02 -19.97
C SER A 3 -6.83 29.75 -19.14
N ILE A 4 -7.72 28.77 -19.19
CA ILE A 4 -7.59 27.46 -18.52
C ILE A 4 -6.46 26.65 -19.19
N ILE A 5 -6.09 27.07 -20.41
CA ILE A 5 -5.12 26.45 -21.31
C ILE A 5 -3.71 26.31 -20.69
N PRO A 6 -3.09 27.32 -20.05
CA PRO A 6 -1.77 27.19 -19.45
C PRO A 6 -1.75 26.24 -18.24
N ALA A 7 -2.82 26.25 -17.42
CA ALA A 7 -2.92 25.35 -16.27
C ALA A 7 -3.08 23.89 -16.70
N LEU A 8 -3.89 23.63 -17.74
CA LEU A 8 -3.99 22.31 -18.36
C LEU A 8 -2.69 21.88 -19.04
N PHE A 9 -1.95 22.80 -19.67
CA PHE A 9 -0.66 22.51 -20.28
C PHE A 9 0.39 22.14 -19.23
N ILE A 10 0.44 22.84 -18.10
CA ILE A 10 1.34 22.52 -16.98
C ILE A 10 0.92 21.20 -16.33
N PHE A 11 -0.39 20.95 -16.14
CA PHE A 11 -0.89 19.67 -15.61
C PHE A 11 -0.54 18.50 -16.53
N PHE A 12 -0.69 18.66 -17.85
CA PHE A 12 -0.28 17.68 -18.85
C PHE A 12 1.24 17.44 -18.81
N TRP A 13 2.05 18.50 -18.70
CA TRP A 13 3.50 18.38 -18.58
C TRP A 13 3.95 17.76 -17.25
N VAL A 14 3.25 17.99 -16.14
CA VAL A 14 3.53 17.35 -14.83
C VAL A 14 3.16 15.86 -14.86
N ILE A 15 2.03 15.51 -15.51
CA ILE A 15 1.65 14.11 -15.74
C ILE A 15 2.65 13.43 -16.67
N MET A 16 3.04 14.08 -17.76
CA MET A 16 3.97 13.55 -18.76
C MET A 16 5.39 13.41 -18.19
N ALA A 17 5.85 14.38 -17.40
CA ALA A 17 7.13 14.29 -16.69
C ALA A 17 7.10 13.21 -15.60
N GLY A 18 5.98 13.06 -14.88
CA GLY A 18 5.76 11.98 -13.92
C GLY A 18 5.77 10.60 -14.59
N SER A 19 5.12 10.45 -15.75
CA SER A 19 5.06 9.19 -16.49
C SER A 19 6.38 8.83 -17.17
N LEU A 20 7.16 9.83 -17.64
CA LEU A 20 8.51 9.63 -18.20
C LEU A 20 9.54 9.22 -17.14
N LEU A 21 9.35 9.61 -15.87
CA LEU A 21 10.22 9.23 -14.76
C LEU A 21 9.82 7.91 -14.09
N LEU A 22 8.59 7.41 -14.36
CA LEU A 22 8.11 6.09 -13.96
C LEU A 22 8.56 4.98 -14.91
N ASP A 23 9.28 5.32 -15.98
CA ASP A 23 9.74 4.34 -16.94
C ASP A 23 10.91 3.51 -16.36
N ARG A 24 10.73 2.19 -16.37
CA ARG A 24 11.53 1.15 -15.68
C ARG A 24 12.96 0.97 -16.22
N LYS A 25 13.67 2.03 -16.61
CA LYS A 25 15.03 1.93 -17.12
C LYS A 25 16.06 2.47 -16.14
N LYS A 26 16.82 1.52 -15.56
CA LYS A 26 18.04 1.75 -14.77
C LYS A 26 18.96 2.72 -15.51
N SER A 27 18.98 3.98 -15.09
CA SER A 27 20.04 4.91 -15.47
C SER A 27 20.60 5.61 -14.24
N THR A 28 21.84 5.27 -13.96
CA THR A 28 22.72 5.79 -12.92
C THR A 28 22.92 7.29 -13.16
N VAL A 29 22.31 8.15 -12.34
CA VAL A 29 22.71 9.56 -12.26
C VAL A 29 23.14 9.84 -10.83
N ARG A 30 24.47 9.86 -10.68
CA ARG A 30 25.22 10.06 -9.46
C ARG A 30 25.39 11.56 -9.23
N ARG A 31 24.35 12.23 -8.75
CA ARG A 31 24.47 13.58 -8.18
C ARG A 31 23.59 13.65 -6.93
N GLN A 32 24.22 13.39 -5.79
CA GLN A 32 23.59 13.48 -4.48
C GLN A 32 23.08 14.91 -4.27
N LEU A 33 21.77 15.10 -4.31
CA LEU A 33 21.10 16.32 -3.95
C LEU A 33 20.71 16.22 -2.46
N ASN A 34 21.35 17.04 -1.62
CA ASN A 34 21.08 17.15 -0.18
C ASN A 34 19.58 17.38 0.15
N LEU A 35 18.79 17.87 -0.80
CA LEU A 35 17.34 18.09 -0.65
C LEU A 35 16.54 16.80 -0.44
N VAL A 36 17.01 15.67 -0.97
CA VAL A 36 16.34 14.36 -0.84
C VAL A 36 16.36 13.88 0.62
N HIS A 37 17.41 14.21 1.37
CA HIS A 37 17.53 13.84 2.78
C HIS A 37 16.55 14.64 3.66
N TYR A 38 16.34 15.93 3.35
CA TYR A 38 15.37 16.78 4.07
C TYR A 38 13.92 16.30 3.95
N PHE A 39 13.55 15.69 2.82
CA PHE A 39 12.23 15.07 2.65
C PHE A 39 12.11 13.66 3.27
N GLY A 40 13.16 13.16 3.93
CA GLY A 40 13.12 11.91 4.68
C GLY A 40 13.25 10.63 3.84
N TYR A 41 13.98 10.70 2.72
CA TYR A 41 14.17 9.55 1.82
C TYR A 41 14.73 8.30 2.50
N SER A 42 15.67 8.44 3.46
CA SER A 42 16.26 7.28 4.15
C SER A 42 15.18 6.44 4.83
N GLN A 43 14.32 7.08 5.62
CA GLN A 43 13.22 6.41 6.32
C GLN A 43 12.24 5.74 5.36
N VAL A 44 11.91 6.41 4.25
CA VAL A 44 10.99 5.86 3.24
C VAL A 44 11.62 4.71 2.47
N SER A 45 12.92 4.80 2.17
CA SER A 45 13.66 3.75 1.48
C SER A 45 13.80 2.50 2.34
N ASP A 46 14.09 2.67 3.63
CA ASP A 46 14.22 1.54 4.56
C ASP A 46 12.85 0.87 4.76
N GLN A 47 11.78 1.65 4.96
CA GLN A 47 10.41 1.12 5.02
C GLN A 47 9.96 0.40 3.74
N ALA A 48 10.40 0.88 2.57
CA ALA A 48 10.09 0.25 1.30
C ALA A 48 10.86 -1.07 1.12
N LYS A 49 12.14 -1.11 1.51
CA LYS A 49 12.95 -2.34 1.47
C LYS A 49 12.38 -3.42 2.36
N ASP A 50 11.90 -3.08 3.55
CA ASP A 50 11.19 -4.01 4.44
C ASP A 50 9.93 -4.60 3.78
N ALA A 51 9.35 -3.90 2.81
CA ALA A 51 8.19 -4.35 2.03
C ALA A 51 8.59 -5.06 0.72
N GLY A 52 9.88 -5.36 0.51
CA GLY A 52 10.39 -5.95 -0.73
C GLY A 52 10.48 -4.97 -1.90
N TRP A 53 10.26 -3.68 -1.68
CA TRP A 53 10.32 -2.65 -2.71
C TRP A 53 11.56 -1.78 -2.56
N ASN A 54 12.49 -1.89 -3.49
CA ASN A 54 13.65 -1.00 -3.53
C ASN A 54 13.31 0.30 -4.27
N ILE A 55 12.73 1.27 -3.55
CA ILE A 55 12.41 2.58 -4.13
C ILE A 55 13.70 3.32 -4.53
N THR A 56 13.79 3.72 -5.80
CA THR A 56 14.93 4.47 -6.30
C THR A 56 14.80 5.94 -5.91
N THR A 57 15.92 6.62 -5.70
CA THR A 57 15.94 8.08 -5.43
C THR A 57 15.15 8.89 -6.47
N LYS A 58 15.17 8.46 -7.73
CA LYS A 58 14.39 9.08 -8.82
C LYS A 58 12.89 8.93 -8.63
N GLU A 59 12.42 7.74 -8.24
CA GLU A 59 10.99 7.47 -8.02
C GLU A 59 10.48 8.29 -6.83
N PHE A 60 11.25 8.34 -5.75
CA PHE A 60 10.92 9.19 -4.60
C PHE A 60 10.82 10.66 -5.01
N LEU A 61 11.84 11.17 -5.73
CA LEU A 61 11.84 12.57 -6.18
C LEU A 61 10.67 12.86 -7.12
N ALA A 62 10.33 11.92 -8.02
CA ALA A 62 9.19 12.04 -8.92
C ALA A 62 7.88 12.19 -8.15
N ILE A 63 7.66 11.39 -7.09
CA ILE A 63 6.47 11.49 -6.23
C ILE A 63 6.42 12.86 -5.52
N VAL A 64 7.54 13.31 -4.96
CA VAL A 64 7.62 14.60 -4.26
C VAL A 64 7.35 15.76 -5.23
N LEU A 65 8.02 15.77 -6.39
CA LEU A 65 7.85 16.80 -7.42
C LEU A 65 6.42 16.79 -7.99
N PHE A 66 5.81 15.62 -8.14
CA PHE A 66 4.43 15.50 -8.57
C PHE A 66 3.46 16.15 -7.57
N ALA A 67 3.63 15.88 -6.27
CA ALA A 67 2.82 16.48 -5.21
C ALA A 67 2.97 18.01 -5.16
N ILE A 68 4.21 18.51 -5.22
CA ILE A 68 4.49 19.96 -5.25
C ILE A 68 3.96 20.58 -6.53
N GLY A 69 4.11 19.91 -7.68
CA GLY A 69 3.61 20.34 -8.98
C GLY A 69 2.09 20.50 -8.99
N ILE A 70 1.36 19.55 -8.40
CA ILE A 70 -0.10 19.69 -8.20
C ILE A 70 -0.42 20.90 -7.33
N GLY A 71 0.29 21.09 -6.22
CA GLY A 71 0.11 22.26 -5.36
C GLY A 71 0.32 23.59 -6.09
N LEU A 72 1.33 23.66 -6.96
CA LEU A 72 1.60 24.83 -7.81
C LEU A 72 0.49 25.07 -8.83
N VAL A 73 0.02 24.02 -9.50
CA VAL A 73 -1.11 24.12 -10.45
C VAL A 73 -2.37 24.63 -9.75
N LEU A 74 -2.68 24.10 -8.56
CA LEU A 74 -3.81 24.57 -7.76
C LEU A 74 -3.62 26.03 -7.31
N ALA A 75 -2.42 26.41 -6.89
CA ALA A 75 -2.11 27.80 -6.53
C ALA A 75 -2.32 28.77 -7.69
N LEU A 76 -2.00 28.36 -8.92
CA LEU A 76 -2.22 29.15 -10.14
C LEU A 76 -3.71 29.25 -10.50
N ILE A 77 -4.45 28.14 -10.44
CA ILE A 77 -5.89 28.11 -10.74
C ILE A 77 -6.66 29.03 -9.78
N PHE A 78 -6.34 28.94 -8.49
CA PHE A 78 -7.02 29.72 -7.45
C PHE A 78 -6.37 31.09 -7.17
N LYS A 79 -5.30 31.46 -7.90
CA LYS A 79 -4.49 32.68 -7.69
C LYS A 79 -4.11 32.91 -6.22
N ASN A 80 -3.79 31.82 -5.52
CA ASN A 80 -3.57 31.84 -4.08
C ASN A 80 -2.23 31.17 -3.73
N PRO A 81 -1.20 31.96 -3.35
CA PRO A 81 0.12 31.42 -3.03
C PRO A 81 0.12 30.58 -1.75
N LEU A 82 -0.86 30.72 -0.86
CA LEU A 82 -0.95 29.92 0.38
C LEU A 82 -1.10 28.41 0.07
N ILE A 83 -1.70 28.07 -1.08
CA ILE A 83 -1.92 26.68 -1.51
C ILE A 83 -0.59 25.95 -1.75
N ILE A 84 0.49 26.68 -2.07
CA ILE A 84 1.82 26.09 -2.26
C ILE A 84 2.28 25.38 -0.98
N VAL A 85 1.96 25.92 0.20
CA VAL A 85 2.28 25.30 1.49
C VAL A 85 1.62 23.92 1.60
N ALA A 86 0.35 23.80 1.21
CA ALA A 86 -0.35 22.51 1.20
C ALA A 86 0.31 21.50 0.23
N GLY A 87 0.78 21.96 -0.94
CA GLY A 87 1.53 21.13 -1.89
C GLY A 87 2.86 20.63 -1.35
N VAL A 88 3.61 21.47 -0.64
CA VAL A 88 4.88 21.09 0.01
C VAL A 88 4.63 20.09 1.15
N VAL A 89 3.62 20.33 1.98
CA VAL A 89 3.21 19.38 3.03
C VAL A 89 2.81 18.04 2.42
N ALA A 90 1.99 18.04 1.37
CA ALA A 90 1.63 16.83 0.63
C ALA A 90 2.88 16.12 0.08
N GLY A 91 3.85 16.84 -0.49
CA GLY A 91 5.10 16.26 -0.98
C GLY A 91 5.93 15.55 0.08
N TYR A 92 5.84 15.97 1.35
CA TYR A 92 6.50 15.29 2.46
C TYR A 92 5.76 14.02 2.91
N TYR A 93 4.42 14.06 3.01
CA TYR A 93 3.63 12.94 3.51
C TYR A 93 3.31 11.86 2.45
N LEU A 94 3.14 12.26 1.19
CA LEU A 94 2.68 11.38 0.11
C LEU A 94 3.59 10.16 -0.15
N PRO A 95 4.94 10.29 -0.19
CA PRO A 95 5.80 9.13 -0.38
C PRO A 95 5.67 8.08 0.73
N ARG A 96 5.59 8.53 1.99
CA ARG A 96 5.39 7.65 3.16
C ARG A 96 4.07 6.90 3.05
N PHE A 97 3.02 7.63 2.71
CA PHE A 97 1.68 7.07 2.53
C PHE A 97 1.65 5.97 1.45
N ILE A 98 2.31 6.21 0.31
CA ILE A 98 2.38 5.22 -0.79
C ILE A 98 3.11 3.94 -0.35
N VAL A 99 4.25 4.08 0.33
CA VAL A 99 5.03 2.91 0.82
C VAL A 99 4.24 2.10 1.83
N GLN A 100 3.57 2.75 2.79
CA GLN A 100 2.73 2.05 3.77
C GLN A 100 1.58 1.30 3.08
N ARG A 101 0.93 1.92 2.10
CA ARG A 101 -0.14 1.30 1.33
C ARG A 101 0.36 0.10 0.52
N TYR A 102 1.55 0.22 -0.10
CA TYR A 102 2.19 -0.88 -0.80
C TYR A 102 2.49 -2.05 0.15
N LYS A 103 3.13 -1.79 1.29
CA LYS A 103 3.41 -2.79 2.33
C LYS A 103 2.16 -3.51 2.81
N LYS A 104 1.07 -2.77 3.07
CA LYS A 104 -0.22 -3.36 3.46
C LYS A 104 -0.80 -4.25 2.37
N ARG A 105 -0.71 -3.82 1.10
CA ARG A 105 -1.19 -4.61 -0.04
C ARG A 105 -0.40 -5.90 -0.19
N GLU A 106 0.93 -5.86 -0.19
CA GLU A 106 1.77 -7.05 -0.32
C GLU A 106 1.53 -8.04 0.83
N ARG A 107 1.43 -7.54 2.08
CA ARG A 107 1.08 -8.36 3.24
C ARG A 107 -0.28 -9.06 3.06
N MET A 108 -1.27 -8.34 2.55
CA MET A 108 -2.59 -8.92 2.25
C MET A 108 -2.52 -9.96 1.14
N THR A 109 -1.79 -9.70 0.06
CA THR A 109 -1.58 -10.66 -1.02
C THR A 109 -0.94 -11.94 -0.52
N LEU A 110 0.06 -11.83 0.36
CA LEU A 110 0.66 -12.97 1.02
C LEU A 110 -0.36 -13.73 1.87
N MET A 111 -1.09 -13.04 2.76
CA MET A 111 -2.08 -13.67 3.64
C MET A 111 -3.15 -14.46 2.86
N VAL A 112 -3.66 -13.89 1.76
CA VAL A 112 -4.69 -14.52 0.91
C VAL A 112 -4.17 -15.78 0.21
N ALA A 113 -2.86 -15.86 -0.07
CA ALA A 113 -2.25 -17.03 -0.70
C ALA A 113 -1.98 -18.20 0.28
N ILE A 114 -2.01 -17.96 1.60
CA ILE A 114 -1.67 -18.97 2.61
C ILE A 114 -2.58 -20.20 2.56
N PRO A 115 -3.93 -20.08 2.53
CA PRO A 115 -4.79 -21.26 2.55
C PRO A 115 -4.57 -22.20 1.38
N ASP A 116 -4.42 -21.64 0.18
CA ASP A 116 -4.20 -22.41 -1.04
C ASP A 116 -2.85 -23.16 -0.96
N PHE A 117 -1.79 -22.44 -0.59
CA PHE A 117 -0.49 -23.04 -0.32
C PHE A 117 -0.57 -24.18 0.71
N ALA A 118 -1.23 -23.94 1.84
CA ALA A 118 -1.34 -24.92 2.92
C ALA A 118 -2.14 -26.16 2.50
N ARG A 119 -3.20 -26.02 1.71
CA ARG A 119 -3.98 -27.15 1.15
C ARG A 119 -3.12 -28.01 0.23
N ILE A 120 -2.36 -27.38 -0.68
CA ILE A 120 -1.44 -28.09 -1.58
C ILE A 120 -0.36 -28.80 -0.76
N LEU A 121 0.21 -28.14 0.25
CA LEU A 121 1.20 -28.76 1.14
C LEU A 121 0.63 -29.95 1.90
N ILE A 122 -0.57 -29.84 2.48
CA ILE A 122 -1.24 -30.96 3.16
C ILE A 122 -1.47 -32.12 2.20
N ALA A 123 -1.88 -31.87 0.95
CA ALA A 123 -2.06 -32.94 -0.05
C ALA A 123 -0.73 -33.67 -0.32
N HIS A 124 0.36 -32.94 -0.56
CA HIS A 124 1.67 -33.56 -0.77
C HIS A 124 2.24 -34.26 0.47
N LEU A 125 1.88 -33.81 1.68
CA LEU A 125 2.23 -34.50 2.92
C LEU A 125 1.55 -35.87 3.02
N VAL A 126 0.29 -35.97 2.60
CA VAL A 126 -0.45 -37.24 2.54
C VAL A 126 0.19 -38.19 1.52
N ASP A 127 0.63 -37.69 0.37
CA ASP A 127 1.21 -38.54 -0.68
C ASP A 127 2.64 -38.99 -0.36
N HIS A 128 3.45 -38.14 0.29
CA HIS A 128 4.88 -38.37 0.42
C HIS A 128 5.37 -38.67 1.83
N HIS A 129 4.57 -38.41 2.87
CA HIS A 129 4.91 -38.65 4.28
C HIS A 129 6.28 -38.04 4.68
N SER A 130 6.69 -36.97 4.00
CA SER A 130 7.96 -36.28 4.20
C SER A 130 7.75 -34.79 3.99
N ILE A 131 7.99 -33.99 5.02
CA ILE A 131 7.87 -32.53 4.95
C ILE A 131 8.77 -31.94 3.87
N VAL A 132 10.02 -32.39 3.78
CA VAL A 132 10.96 -31.90 2.78
C VAL A 132 10.44 -32.19 1.38
N LYS A 133 9.95 -33.42 1.15
CA LYS A 133 9.42 -33.78 -0.17
C LYS A 133 8.12 -33.06 -0.49
N ALA A 134 7.26 -32.84 0.50
CA ALA A 134 6.02 -32.12 0.33
C ALA A 134 6.30 -30.66 -0.09
N PHE A 135 7.22 -29.96 0.59
CA PHE A 135 7.63 -28.62 0.19
C PHE A 135 8.28 -28.59 -1.21
N GLU A 136 9.07 -29.60 -1.60
CA GLU A 136 9.65 -29.71 -2.94
C GLU A 136 8.60 -29.84 -4.06
N MET A 137 7.45 -30.46 -3.78
CA MET A 137 6.35 -30.55 -4.71
C MET A 137 5.49 -29.29 -4.66
N THR A 138 5.17 -28.78 -3.46
CA THR A 138 4.39 -27.55 -3.30
C THR A 138 5.03 -26.36 -4.02
N GLN A 139 6.35 -26.19 -3.99
CA GLN A 139 7.02 -25.09 -4.72
C GLN A 139 6.84 -25.15 -6.25
N LYS A 140 6.44 -26.29 -6.81
CA LYS A 140 6.15 -26.44 -8.26
C LYS A 140 4.72 -26.04 -8.58
N ASP A 141 3.80 -26.28 -7.65
CA ASP A 141 2.36 -26.11 -7.86
C ASP A 141 1.80 -24.80 -7.29
N CYS A 142 2.51 -24.16 -6.37
CA CYS A 142 2.08 -22.88 -5.79
C CYS A 142 2.60 -21.66 -6.55
N PHE A 143 1.89 -20.53 -6.36
CA PHE A 143 2.21 -19.25 -6.98
C PHE A 143 2.92 -18.30 -6.00
N GLU A 144 3.47 -17.20 -6.52
CA GLU A 144 4.00 -16.13 -5.69
C GLU A 144 2.90 -15.51 -4.81
N PRO A 145 3.20 -15.09 -3.57
CA PRO A 145 4.52 -15.05 -2.93
C PRO A 145 4.90 -16.33 -2.15
N MET A 146 3.99 -17.30 -2.01
CA MET A 146 4.23 -18.50 -1.21
C MET A 146 5.26 -19.44 -1.85
N LYS A 147 5.40 -19.40 -3.18
CA LYS A 147 6.42 -20.13 -3.92
C LYS A 147 7.84 -19.81 -3.47
N THR A 148 8.17 -18.52 -3.36
CA THR A 148 9.49 -18.10 -2.87
C THR A 148 9.76 -18.64 -1.46
N LEU A 149 8.77 -18.57 -0.57
CA LEU A 149 8.90 -19.06 0.81
C LEU A 149 9.10 -20.58 0.88
N ALA A 150 8.43 -21.34 0.00
CA ALA A 150 8.61 -22.79 -0.10
C ALA A 150 10.01 -23.16 -0.60
N GLN A 151 10.51 -22.45 -1.61
CA GLN A 151 11.87 -22.62 -2.15
C GLN A 151 12.94 -22.32 -1.08
N GLU A 152 12.72 -21.27 -0.30
CA GLU A 152 13.61 -20.92 0.81
C GLU A 152 13.64 -22.02 1.88
N PHE A 153 12.49 -22.60 2.25
CA PHE A 153 12.46 -23.73 3.17
C PHE A 153 13.26 -24.93 2.65
N VAL A 154 13.06 -25.32 1.37
CA VAL A 154 13.80 -26.43 0.75
C VAL A 154 15.29 -26.14 0.73
N LYS A 155 15.68 -24.90 0.42
CA LYS A 155 17.07 -24.47 0.42
C LYS A 155 17.68 -24.51 1.82
N ASP A 156 16.99 -23.99 2.83
CA ASP A 156 17.44 -23.98 4.22
C ASP A 156 17.75 -25.42 4.67
N VAL A 157 16.81 -26.34 4.45
CA VAL A 157 17.02 -27.76 4.77
C VAL A 157 18.15 -28.37 3.94
N GLY A 158 18.24 -28.04 2.65
CA GLY A 158 19.28 -28.54 1.75
C GLY A 158 20.71 -28.11 2.12
N VAL A 159 20.88 -26.99 2.82
CA VAL A 159 22.19 -26.55 3.36
C VAL A 159 22.45 -27.04 4.79
N GLY A 160 21.59 -27.91 5.32
CA GLY A 160 21.75 -28.55 6.63
C GLY A 160 21.08 -27.81 7.79
N ILE A 161 20.25 -26.79 7.55
CA ILE A 161 19.41 -26.20 8.59
C ILE A 161 18.34 -27.23 8.98
N GLY A 162 18.20 -27.51 10.28
CA GLY A 162 17.18 -28.45 10.75
C GLY A 162 15.77 -28.01 10.38
N VAL A 163 14.88 -28.95 10.08
CA VAL A 163 13.48 -28.72 9.68
C VAL A 163 12.77 -27.76 10.64
N GLN A 164 12.94 -27.96 11.95
CA GLN A 164 12.34 -27.09 12.96
C GLN A 164 12.78 -25.63 12.81
N LEU A 165 14.09 -25.39 12.65
CA LEU A 165 14.63 -24.03 12.50
C LEU A 165 14.22 -23.40 11.16
N ALA A 166 14.16 -24.19 10.09
CA ALA A 166 13.67 -23.72 8.78
C ALA A 166 12.18 -23.30 8.85
N LEU A 167 11.35 -24.04 9.58
CA LEU A 167 9.96 -23.67 9.84
C LEU A 167 9.84 -22.41 10.72
N GLU A 168 10.71 -22.25 11.73
CA GLU A 168 10.77 -21.01 12.52
C GLU A 168 11.13 -19.80 11.66
N ASN A 169 12.12 -19.93 10.76
CA ASN A 169 12.47 -18.87 9.80
C ASN A 169 11.26 -18.48 8.94
N LEU A 170 10.48 -19.47 8.49
CA LEU A 170 9.27 -19.26 7.71
C LEU A 170 8.22 -18.45 8.50
N LYS A 171 8.01 -18.77 9.79
CA LYS A 171 7.12 -18.01 10.68
C LYS A 171 7.55 -16.56 10.82
N VAL A 172 8.85 -16.30 11.02
CA VAL A 172 9.40 -14.94 11.15
C VAL A 172 9.15 -14.12 9.88
N LYS A 173 9.34 -14.72 8.69
CA LYS A 173 9.11 -14.04 7.40
C LYS A 173 7.64 -13.71 7.15
N VAL A 174 6.74 -14.65 7.43
CA VAL A 174 5.30 -14.46 7.19
C VAL A 174 4.67 -13.53 8.24
N SER A 175 5.13 -13.59 9.49
CA SER A 175 4.69 -12.72 10.60
C SER A 175 3.15 -12.61 10.70
N TYR A 176 2.49 -13.77 10.71
CA TYR A 176 1.04 -13.88 10.85
C TYR A 176 0.68 -14.99 11.84
N ARG A 177 -0.05 -14.63 12.90
CA ARG A 177 -0.34 -15.49 14.04
C ARG A 177 -0.99 -16.82 13.64
N LYS A 178 -2.00 -16.82 12.77
CA LYS A 178 -2.68 -18.07 12.38
C LYS A 178 -1.81 -18.96 11.49
N PHE A 179 -0.92 -18.36 10.70
CA PHE A 179 0.10 -19.13 9.99
C PHE A 179 1.08 -19.80 10.96
N ASN A 180 1.46 -19.13 12.05
CA ASN A 180 2.30 -19.75 13.07
C ASN A 180 1.62 -20.98 13.67
N THR A 181 0.32 -20.92 13.97
CA THR A 181 -0.46 -22.07 14.43
C THR A 181 -0.46 -23.22 13.40
N PHE A 182 -0.59 -22.90 12.11
CA PHE A 182 -0.47 -23.90 11.05
C PHE A 182 0.94 -24.54 11.04
N ILE A 183 2.01 -23.76 11.15
CA ILE A 183 3.38 -24.28 11.19
C ILE A 183 3.66 -25.10 12.45
N GLU A 184 3.11 -24.72 13.60
CA GLU A 184 3.20 -25.49 14.85
C GLU A 184 2.52 -26.85 14.74
N THR A 185 1.30 -26.88 14.18
CA THR A 185 0.61 -28.16 13.91
C THR A 185 1.35 -29.02 12.89
N LEU A 186 1.97 -28.40 11.88
CA LEU A 186 2.83 -29.10 10.92
C LEU A 186 4.10 -29.69 11.58
N LEU A 187 4.72 -28.95 12.51
CA LEU A 187 5.89 -29.42 13.25
C LEU A 187 5.55 -30.60 14.16
N LEU A 188 4.41 -30.54 14.87
CA LEU A 188 3.90 -31.66 15.67
C LEU A 188 3.63 -32.88 14.77
N ALA A 189 2.97 -32.68 13.62
CA ALA A 189 2.72 -33.75 12.65
C ALA A 189 4.02 -34.40 12.14
N HIS A 190 5.08 -33.61 11.96
CA HIS A 190 6.40 -34.11 11.56
C HIS A 190 7.05 -34.98 12.65
N GLN A 191 6.82 -34.67 13.94
CA GLN A 191 7.34 -35.44 15.07
C GLN A 191 6.53 -36.73 15.31
N GLU A 192 5.21 -36.68 15.12
CA GLU A 192 4.28 -37.77 15.46
C GLU A 192 3.94 -38.70 14.26
N GLY A 193 4.31 -38.33 13.03
CA GLY A 193 4.18 -39.20 11.84
C GLY A 193 2.91 -39.01 11.00
N TYR A 194 2.51 -37.76 10.72
CA TYR A 194 1.43 -37.36 9.80
C TYR A 194 0.12 -38.17 9.92
N SER A 195 -0.32 -38.42 11.15
CA SER A 195 -1.57 -39.15 11.39
C SER A 195 -2.80 -38.40 10.85
N THR A 196 -3.92 -39.12 10.76
CA THR A 196 -5.22 -38.54 10.38
C THR A 196 -5.64 -37.38 11.28
N GLU A 197 -5.32 -37.47 12.58
CA GLU A 197 -5.60 -36.44 13.58
C GLU A 197 -4.72 -35.21 13.36
N ALA A 198 -3.43 -35.41 13.08
CA ALA A 198 -2.50 -34.33 12.79
C ALA A 198 -2.87 -33.58 11.50
N LEU A 199 -3.28 -34.32 10.47
CA LEU A 199 -3.80 -33.76 9.21
C LEU A 199 -5.11 -32.99 9.44
N ALA A 200 -6.01 -33.49 10.29
CA ALA A 200 -7.24 -32.79 10.64
C ALA A 200 -6.96 -31.49 11.41
N ALA A 201 -5.98 -31.48 12.31
CA ALA A 201 -5.55 -30.28 13.02
C ALA A 201 -5.01 -29.20 12.07
N MET A 202 -4.16 -29.59 11.11
CA MET A 202 -3.67 -28.69 10.06
C MET A 202 -4.81 -28.12 9.20
N LYS A 203 -5.76 -28.96 8.76
CA LYS A 203 -6.94 -28.51 8.00
C LYS A 203 -7.77 -27.49 8.78
N LYS A 204 -8.00 -27.73 10.07
CA LYS A 204 -8.71 -26.79 10.94
C LYS A 204 -7.98 -25.46 11.09
N ALA A 205 -6.65 -25.48 11.15
CA ALA A 205 -5.84 -24.25 11.16
C ALA A 205 -6.03 -23.45 9.85
N VAL A 206 -6.04 -24.14 8.70
CA VAL A 206 -6.30 -23.54 7.39
C VAL A 206 -7.70 -22.94 7.29
N GLU A 207 -8.73 -23.66 7.73
CA GLU A 207 -10.11 -23.16 7.78
C GLU A 207 -10.24 -21.87 8.60
N SER A 208 -9.51 -21.78 9.71
CA SER A 208 -9.46 -20.57 10.55
C SER A 208 -8.85 -19.38 9.79
N ILE A 209 -7.82 -19.61 8.97
CA ILE A 209 -7.22 -18.56 8.12
C ILE A 209 -8.21 -18.13 7.04
N GLU A 210 -8.91 -19.05 6.40
CA GLU A 210 -9.93 -18.74 5.39
C GLU A 210 -11.08 -17.92 5.95
N SER A 211 -11.50 -18.23 7.19
CA SER A 211 -12.52 -17.44 7.88
C SER A 211 -12.08 -15.98 8.07
N ASP A 212 -10.82 -15.73 8.45
CA ASP A 212 -10.28 -14.38 8.55
C ASP A 212 -10.25 -13.68 7.19
N ILE A 213 -9.81 -14.36 6.14
CA ILE A 213 -9.75 -13.78 4.79
C ILE A 213 -11.15 -13.37 4.33
N LYS A 214 -12.16 -14.23 4.51
CA LYS A 214 -13.56 -13.92 4.18
C LYS A 214 -14.06 -12.71 4.99
N ALA A 215 -13.71 -12.63 6.27
CA ALA A 215 -14.06 -11.48 7.11
C ALA A 215 -13.41 -10.19 6.59
N ILE A 216 -12.12 -10.24 6.24
CA ILE A 216 -11.38 -9.11 5.66
C ILE A 216 -12.01 -8.69 4.32
N GLU A 217 -12.36 -9.63 3.44
CA GLU A 217 -13.01 -9.33 2.16
C GLU A 217 -14.36 -8.64 2.35
N ALA A 218 -15.20 -9.14 3.27
CA ALA A 218 -16.46 -8.50 3.63
C ALA A 218 -16.25 -7.07 4.16
N LEU A 219 -15.23 -6.86 5.00
CA LEU A 219 -14.84 -5.54 5.48
C LEU A 219 -14.33 -4.63 4.36
N GLN A 220 -13.58 -5.14 3.40
CA GLN A 220 -13.12 -4.36 2.25
C GLN A 220 -14.30 -3.90 1.38
N ILE A 221 -15.33 -4.73 1.19
CA ILE A 221 -16.54 -4.36 0.46
C ILE A 221 -17.25 -3.20 1.17
N THR A 222 -17.44 -3.30 2.49
CA THR A 222 -18.09 -2.21 3.26
C THR A 222 -17.24 -0.94 3.29
N THR A 223 -15.91 -1.09 3.40
CA THR A 223 -14.94 0.02 3.35
C THR A 223 -14.97 0.74 2.01
N ARG A 224 -15.02 0.01 0.88
CA ARG A 224 -15.14 0.59 -0.45
C ARG A 224 -16.43 1.41 -0.59
N LYS A 225 -17.54 0.94 -0.02
CA LYS A 225 -18.80 1.71 0.01
C LYS A 225 -18.65 3.03 0.78
N LYS A 226 -18.10 2.98 2.00
CA LYS A 226 -17.84 4.18 2.81
C LYS A 226 -16.89 5.16 2.13
N LYS A 227 -15.84 4.67 1.47
CA LYS A 227 -14.91 5.51 0.71
C LYS A 227 -15.61 6.24 -0.45
N ARG A 228 -16.53 5.57 -1.16
CA ARG A 228 -17.36 6.21 -2.19
C ARG A 228 -18.25 7.30 -1.60
N GLU A 229 -18.87 7.04 -0.46
CA GLU A 229 -19.71 8.02 0.23
C GLU A 229 -18.93 9.26 0.68
N LEU A 230 -17.76 9.06 1.30
CA LEU A 230 -16.85 10.16 1.66
C LEU A 230 -16.48 11.00 0.43
N PHE A 231 -16.16 10.35 -0.69
CA PHE A 231 -15.84 11.05 -1.93
C PHE A 231 -17.02 11.87 -2.46
N SER A 232 -18.25 11.33 -2.39
CA SER A 232 -19.46 12.08 -2.74
C SER A 232 -19.66 13.32 -1.87
N VAL A 233 -19.43 13.22 -0.55
CA VAL A 233 -19.53 14.35 0.39
C VAL A 233 -18.50 15.44 0.08
N VAL A 234 -17.26 15.05 -0.24
CA VAL A 234 -16.21 16.00 -0.63
C VAL A 234 -16.59 16.74 -1.91
N ILE A 235 -17.07 16.02 -2.94
CA ILE A 235 -17.53 16.65 -4.19
C ILE A 235 -18.68 17.63 -3.93
N ALA A 236 -19.69 17.22 -3.16
CA ALA A 236 -20.81 18.08 -2.82
C ALA A 236 -20.38 19.34 -2.06
N SER A 237 -19.41 19.22 -1.15
CA SER A 237 -18.87 20.35 -0.38
C SER A 237 -18.15 21.36 -1.27
N TRP A 238 -17.44 20.89 -2.31
CA TRP A 238 -16.77 21.73 -3.29
C TRP A 238 -17.69 22.35 -4.34
N LEU A 239 -18.89 21.80 -4.53
CA LEU A 239 -19.87 22.33 -5.47
C LEU A 239 -20.26 23.77 -5.10
N PHE A 240 -20.38 24.09 -3.82
CA PHE A 240 -20.83 25.41 -3.37
C PHE A 240 -19.83 26.56 -3.69
N PRO A 241 -18.53 26.48 -3.32
CA PRO A 241 -17.55 27.48 -3.77
C PRO A 241 -17.43 27.59 -5.29
N VAL A 242 -17.55 26.46 -6.00
CA VAL A 242 -17.47 26.44 -7.47
C VAL A 242 -18.66 27.18 -8.10
N VAL A 243 -19.89 26.89 -7.67
CA VAL A 243 -21.10 27.56 -8.18
C VAL A 243 -21.07 29.04 -7.86
N LEU A 244 -20.74 29.43 -6.62
CA LEU A 244 -20.66 30.85 -6.25
C LEU A 244 -19.53 31.58 -6.98
N SER A 245 -18.44 30.89 -7.33
CA SER A 245 -17.37 31.46 -8.17
C SER A 245 -17.84 31.81 -9.59
N PHE A 246 -18.93 31.21 -10.08
CA PHE A 246 -19.58 31.63 -11.34
C PHE A 246 -20.55 32.79 -11.15
N MET A 247 -21.05 33.02 -9.93
CA MET A 247 -21.92 34.15 -9.60
C MET A 247 -21.06 35.40 -9.39
N ASN A 248 -20.73 36.06 -10.50
CA ASN A 248 -19.85 37.22 -10.52
C ASN A 248 -20.66 38.49 -10.19
N THR A 249 -20.51 39.06 -9.00
CA THR A 249 -21.02 40.41 -8.69
C THR A 249 -19.91 41.40 -9.03
N ASP A 250 -20.18 42.32 -9.96
CA ASP A 250 -19.28 43.40 -10.39
C ASP A 250 -17.91 42.97 -10.92
N ASN A 251 -17.89 41.88 -11.69
CA ASN A 251 -16.70 41.40 -12.43
C ASN A 251 -15.51 40.98 -11.55
N THR A 252 -15.66 41.01 -10.22
CA THR A 252 -14.68 40.56 -9.23
C THR A 252 -15.16 39.28 -8.56
N ASN A 253 -14.34 38.25 -8.59
CA ASN A 253 -14.70 36.99 -7.97
C ASN A 253 -14.38 37.06 -6.48
N ILE A 254 -15.41 37.00 -5.64
CA ILE A 254 -15.27 37.10 -4.18
C ILE A 254 -14.31 36.02 -3.63
N PHE A 255 -14.31 34.81 -4.20
CA PHE A 255 -13.46 33.72 -3.73
C PHE A 255 -12.01 33.80 -4.22
N LEU A 256 -11.78 34.28 -5.44
CA LEU A 256 -10.46 34.29 -6.06
C LEU A 256 -9.70 35.60 -5.84
N ASP A 257 -10.39 36.73 -5.76
CA ASP A 257 -9.77 38.05 -5.77
C ASP A 257 -9.69 38.68 -4.37
N THR A 258 -10.64 38.38 -3.46
CA THR A 258 -10.59 38.90 -2.08
C THR A 258 -9.68 38.07 -1.17
N PHE A 259 -9.08 38.72 -0.16
CA PHE A 259 -8.23 38.04 0.81
C PHE A 259 -9.00 36.99 1.63
N SER A 260 -10.22 37.31 2.06
CA SER A 260 -11.10 36.39 2.81
C SER A 260 -11.48 35.17 1.98
N GLY A 261 -11.77 35.34 0.68
CA GLY A 261 -12.01 34.25 -0.26
C GLY A 261 -10.83 33.30 -0.38
N LYS A 262 -9.61 33.83 -0.52
CA LYS A 262 -8.37 33.04 -0.60
C LYS A 262 -8.13 32.23 0.67
N VAL A 263 -8.34 32.81 1.85
CA VAL A 263 -8.22 32.09 3.13
C VAL A 263 -9.25 30.96 3.22
N LEU A 264 -10.49 31.21 2.79
CA LEU A 264 -11.54 30.20 2.79
C LEU A 264 -11.20 29.02 1.86
N ILE A 265 -10.77 29.26 0.61
CA ILE A 265 -10.35 28.18 -0.30
C ILE A 265 -9.19 27.37 0.29
N PHE A 266 -8.22 28.05 0.91
CA PHE A 266 -7.10 27.37 1.58
C PHE A 266 -7.58 26.45 2.70
N LEU A 267 -8.53 26.89 3.53
CA LEU A 267 -9.14 26.05 4.56
C LEU A 267 -9.92 24.86 3.97
N TYR A 268 -10.64 25.05 2.86
CA TYR A 268 -11.32 23.96 2.15
C TYR A 268 -10.33 22.90 1.63
N ILE A 269 -9.19 23.32 1.09
CA ILE A 269 -8.14 22.40 0.61
C ILE A 269 -7.53 21.63 1.78
N ILE A 270 -7.17 22.31 2.87
CA ILE A 270 -6.65 21.65 4.07
C ILE A 270 -7.66 20.66 4.65
N SER A 271 -8.93 21.08 4.79
CA SER A 271 -10.01 20.22 5.28
C SER A 271 -10.16 18.97 4.41
N THR A 272 -10.16 19.14 3.08
CA THR A 272 -10.23 18.03 2.13
C THR A 272 -9.02 17.09 2.27
N MET A 273 -7.81 17.65 2.40
CA MET A 273 -6.59 16.87 2.58
C MET A 273 -6.62 16.06 3.88
N VAL A 274 -7.08 16.66 4.99
CA VAL A 274 -7.25 15.98 6.28
C VAL A 274 -8.30 14.86 6.18
N VAL A 275 -9.43 15.12 5.52
CA VAL A 275 -10.49 14.11 5.31
C VAL A 275 -9.98 12.95 4.47
N LEU A 276 -9.18 13.19 3.44
CA LEU A 276 -8.61 12.12 2.61
C LEU A 276 -7.60 11.28 3.38
N ILE A 277 -6.68 11.90 4.14
CA ILE A 277 -5.67 11.20 4.93
C ILE A 277 -6.35 10.41 6.06
N LYS A 278 -7.10 11.10 6.94
CA LYS A 278 -7.76 10.45 8.08
C LYS A 278 -8.88 9.50 7.65
N GLY A 279 -9.54 9.76 6.53
CA GLY A 279 -10.57 8.88 6.00
C GLY A 279 -10.03 7.50 5.66
N GLU A 280 -8.77 7.40 5.23
CA GLU A 280 -8.12 6.10 5.02
C GLU A 280 -7.74 5.43 6.34
N ASP A 281 -7.24 6.17 7.32
CA ASP A 281 -6.85 5.65 8.63
C ASP A 281 -8.04 5.13 9.47
N TYR A 282 -9.14 5.90 9.54
CA TYR A 282 -10.36 5.49 10.26
C TYR A 282 -11.00 4.24 9.66
N LEU A 283 -10.90 4.07 8.35
CA LEU A 283 -11.37 2.88 7.67
C LEU A 283 -10.42 1.71 7.89
N SER A 284 -9.12 1.95 7.99
CA SER A 284 -8.12 0.91 8.27
C SER A 284 -8.02 0.48 9.73
N LEU A 285 -8.31 1.32 10.73
CA LEU A 285 -8.25 0.94 12.14
C LEU A 285 -9.30 -0.12 12.48
N LYS A 286 -10.51 0.01 11.92
CA LYS A 286 -11.56 -1.02 12.02
C LYS A 286 -11.18 -2.36 11.36
N LEU A 287 -10.13 -2.39 10.55
CA LEU A 287 -9.58 -3.61 9.94
C LEU A 287 -8.49 -4.26 10.80
N GLU A 288 -7.91 -3.57 11.79
CA GLU A 288 -6.79 -4.05 12.61
C GLU A 288 -7.17 -4.37 14.07
N GLU A 289 -8.30 -3.85 14.56
CA GLU A 289 -8.85 -4.20 15.89
C GLU A 289 -9.52 -5.59 15.95
N LEU A 290 -9.43 -6.40 14.90
CA LEU A 290 -9.98 -7.76 14.77
C LEU A 290 -8.90 -8.74 14.31
#